data_AF-A0A239F010-F1
#
_entry.id   AF-A0A239F010-F1
#
_cell.length_a   1.000
_cell.length_b   1.000
_cell.length_c   1.000
_cell.angle_alpha   90.00
_cell.angle_beta   90.00
_cell.angle_gamma   90.00
#
_symmetry.space_group_name_H-M   'P 1'
#
loop_
_entity.id
_entity.type
_entity.pdbx_description
1 polymer ?
#
loop_
_entity_poly.entity_id
_entity_poly.type
_entity_poly.pdbx_seq_one_letter_code
_entity_poly.pdbx_strand_id
1 'polypeptide(L)'
;MFQSAQRSAASTDDAAQRLGRLVGALGLVEQLAGESHELPADPIAIAAGYRQAGPIARRRFDALIAETAAFAAAGIEILLRQRQGRGECRVAAARLANEMRAAIAEMIALVGPR
;
A
#
# COMPACT_ATOMS: atom_id res chain seq x y z
N MET A 1 -18.23 -23.62 -15.53
CA MET A 1 -17.39 -23.43 -14.32
C MET A 1 -16.10 -22.62 -14.55
N PHE A 2 -15.60 -22.44 -15.79
CA PHE A 2 -14.34 -21.72 -16.04
C PHE A 2 -14.39 -20.21 -15.78
N GLN A 3 -15.55 -19.56 -15.98
CA GLN A 3 -15.68 -18.09 -15.89
C GLN A 3 -15.52 -17.53 -14.46
N SER A 4 -15.89 -18.30 -13.43
CA SER A 4 -15.81 -17.90 -12.01
C SER A 4 -14.37 -17.90 -11.48
N ALA A 5 -13.56 -18.84 -11.96
CA ALA A 5 -12.15 -18.97 -11.58
C ALA A 5 -11.30 -17.84 -12.18
N GLN A 6 -11.56 -17.48 -13.45
CA GLN A 6 -10.87 -16.38 -14.14
C GLN A 6 -11.14 -15.01 -13.51
N ARG A 7 -12.39 -14.74 -13.08
CA ARG A 7 -12.73 -13.49 -12.40
C ARG A 7 -12.05 -13.37 -11.03
N SER A 8 -11.91 -14.49 -10.33
CA SER A 8 -11.25 -14.55 -9.02
C SER A 8 -9.74 -14.37 -9.13
N ALA A 9 -9.10 -14.98 -10.15
CA ALA A 9 -7.68 -14.80 -10.43
C ALA A 9 -7.35 -13.33 -10.77
N ALA A 10 -8.12 -12.71 -11.68
CA ALA A 10 -7.93 -11.30 -12.04
C ALA A 10 -8.08 -10.34 -10.85
N SER A 11 -9.04 -10.58 -9.95
CA SER A 11 -9.19 -9.77 -8.72
C SER A 11 -8.04 -9.95 -7.73
N THR A 12 -7.36 -11.10 -7.77
CA THR A 12 -6.22 -11.40 -6.89
C THR A 12 -4.97 -10.68 -7.38
N ASP A 13 -4.70 -10.74 -8.69
CA ASP A 13 -3.58 -10.03 -9.30
C ASP A 13 -3.74 -8.51 -9.16
N ASP A 14 -4.98 -8.01 -9.26
CA ASP A 14 -5.31 -6.61 -9.01
C ASP A 14 -5.04 -6.19 -7.55
N ALA A 15 -5.36 -7.02 -6.56
CA ALA A 15 -5.07 -6.72 -5.15
C ALA A 15 -3.55 -6.60 -4.88
N ALA A 16 -2.75 -7.55 -5.37
CA ALA A 16 -1.29 -7.52 -5.24
C ALA A 16 -0.68 -6.32 -6.00
N GLN A 17 -1.21 -6.00 -7.19
CA GLN A 17 -0.76 -4.86 -7.96
C GLN A 17 -1.09 -3.52 -7.28
N ARG A 18 -2.30 -3.38 -6.71
CA ARG A 18 -2.69 -2.21 -5.92
C ARG A 18 -1.76 -2.02 -4.73
N LEU A 19 -1.41 -3.10 -4.01
CA LEU A 19 -0.49 -3.01 -2.86
C LEU A 19 0.92 -2.64 -3.33
N GLY A 20 1.40 -3.24 -4.43
CA GLY A 20 2.70 -2.93 -5.00
C GLY A 20 2.86 -1.46 -5.38
N ARG A 21 1.80 -0.84 -5.94
CA ARG A 21 1.80 0.62 -6.22
C ARG A 21 1.92 1.44 -4.94
N LEU A 22 1.22 1.03 -3.88
CA LEU A 22 1.26 1.74 -2.60
C LEU A 22 2.62 1.61 -1.90
N VAL A 23 3.24 0.43 -1.96
CA VAL A 23 4.62 0.20 -1.50
C VAL A 23 5.60 1.06 -2.30
N GLY A 24 5.45 1.13 -3.64
CA GLY A 24 6.27 2.02 -4.47
C GLY A 24 6.11 3.49 -4.08
N ALA A 25 4.88 3.94 -3.79
CA ALA A 25 4.63 5.29 -3.29
C ALA A 25 5.29 5.53 -1.91
N LEU A 26 5.23 4.56 -1.00
CA LEU A 26 5.94 4.64 0.28
C LEU A 26 7.45 4.82 0.07
N GLY A 27 8.06 4.06 -0.83
CA GLY A 27 9.50 4.19 -1.12
C GLY A 27 9.90 5.58 -1.62
N LEU A 28 9.04 6.22 -2.43
CA LEU A 28 9.26 7.61 -2.85
C LEU A 28 9.14 8.60 -1.67
N VAL A 29 8.19 8.39 -0.77
CA VAL A 29 8.00 9.23 0.42
C VAL A 29 9.17 9.05 1.40
N GLU A 30 9.67 7.84 1.60
CA GLU A 30 10.85 7.55 2.42
C GLU A 30 12.11 8.21 1.84
N GLN A 31 12.27 8.22 0.50
CA GLN A 31 13.33 8.99 -0.15
C GLN A 31 13.22 10.50 0.14
N LEU A 32 12.01 11.07 0.15
CA LEU A 32 11.79 12.48 0.54
C LEU A 32 12.09 12.71 2.03
N ALA A 33 11.92 11.70 2.87
CA ALA A 33 12.32 11.70 4.28
C ALA A 33 13.84 11.50 4.49
N GLY A 34 14.59 11.17 3.43
CA GLY A 34 16.00 10.79 3.52
C GLY A 34 16.22 9.46 4.25
N GLU A 35 15.25 8.56 4.16
CA GLU A 35 15.27 7.20 4.69
C GLU A 35 15.57 6.19 3.56
N SER A 36 16.12 5.03 3.93
CA SER A 36 16.30 3.91 3.00
C SER A 36 15.01 3.09 2.94
N HIS A 37 14.52 2.81 1.73
CA HIS A 37 13.35 1.95 1.53
C HIS A 37 13.75 0.47 1.51
N GLU A 38 13.22 -0.31 2.44
CA GLU A 38 13.21 -1.77 2.36
C GLU A 38 11.84 -2.23 1.83
N LEU A 39 11.85 -2.99 0.74
CA LEU A 39 10.63 -3.55 0.14
C LEU A 39 9.97 -4.53 1.13
N PRO A 40 8.75 -4.25 1.64
CA PRO A 40 8.25 -4.94 2.81
C PRO A 40 7.49 -6.25 2.53
N ALA A 41 7.28 -6.68 1.27
CA ALA A 41 6.57 -7.93 0.99
C ALA A 41 6.81 -8.50 -0.42
N ASP A 42 6.83 -9.83 -0.53
CA ASP A 42 6.74 -10.57 -1.79
C ASP A 42 5.31 -10.46 -2.38
N PRO A 43 5.11 -9.83 -3.56
CA PRO A 43 3.80 -9.71 -4.19
C PRO A 43 3.11 -11.06 -4.43
N ILE A 44 3.88 -12.14 -4.67
CA ILE A 44 3.34 -13.48 -4.90
C ILE A 44 2.71 -14.01 -3.61
N ALA A 45 3.39 -13.83 -2.48
CA ALA A 45 2.89 -14.24 -1.16
C ALA A 45 1.59 -13.49 -0.79
N ILE A 46 1.51 -12.19 -1.08
CA ILE A 46 0.30 -11.38 -0.83
C ILE A 46 -0.87 -11.82 -1.71
N ALA A 47 -0.64 -12.07 -3.01
CA ALA A 47 -1.67 -12.59 -3.91
C ALA A 47 -2.22 -13.94 -3.39
N ALA A 48 -1.33 -14.84 -2.99
CA ALA A 48 -1.70 -16.13 -2.41
C ALA A 48 -2.49 -15.97 -1.10
N GLY A 49 -2.04 -15.06 -0.24
CA GLY A 49 -2.68 -14.73 1.03
C GLY A 49 -4.09 -14.16 0.86
N TYR A 50 -4.25 -13.17 -0.02
CA TYR A 50 -5.56 -12.58 -0.33
C TYR A 50 -6.53 -13.63 -0.90
N ARG A 51 -6.03 -14.56 -1.73
CA ARG A 51 -6.81 -15.68 -2.26
C ARG A 51 -7.27 -16.65 -1.17
N GLN A 52 -6.50 -16.82 -0.10
CA GLN A 52 -6.87 -17.71 1.01
C GLN A 52 -7.69 -17.02 2.10
N ALA A 53 -7.62 -15.69 2.17
CA ALA A 53 -8.35 -14.89 3.14
C ALA A 53 -9.88 -15.03 3.00
N GLY A 54 -10.56 -15.10 4.14
CA GLY A 54 -12.02 -15.10 4.20
C GLY A 54 -12.63 -13.77 3.71
N PRO A 55 -13.94 -13.75 3.39
CA PRO A 55 -14.59 -12.60 2.74
C PRO A 55 -14.52 -11.31 3.57
N ILE A 56 -14.53 -11.42 4.90
CA ILE A 56 -14.41 -10.25 5.80
C ILE A 56 -12.99 -9.67 5.72
N ALA A 57 -11.96 -10.51 5.75
CA ALA A 57 -10.57 -10.07 5.65
C ALA A 57 -10.27 -9.41 4.31
N ARG A 58 -10.79 -9.96 3.20
CA ARG A 58 -10.68 -9.33 1.87
C ARG A 58 -11.35 -7.95 1.81
N ARG A 59 -12.58 -7.82 2.33
CA ARG A 59 -13.27 -6.53 2.37
C ARG A 59 -12.51 -5.49 3.20
N ARG A 60 -11.93 -5.89 4.34
CA ARG A 60 -11.11 -5.00 5.16
C ARG A 60 -9.83 -4.59 4.43
N PHE A 61 -9.17 -5.54 3.75
CA PHE A 61 -8.02 -5.25 2.91
C PHE A 61 -8.36 -4.25 1.79
N ASP A 62 -9.45 -4.48 1.05
CA ASP A 62 -9.90 -3.61 -0.04
C ASP A 62 -10.33 -2.22 0.44
N ALA A 63 -10.93 -2.11 1.64
CA ALA A 63 -11.25 -0.82 2.23
C ALA A 63 -9.98 -0.07 2.64
N LEU A 64 -9.09 -0.75 3.36
CA LEU A 64 -7.85 -0.16 3.89
C LEU A 64 -6.93 0.30 2.75
N ILE A 65 -6.82 -0.47 1.66
CA ILE A 65 -6.01 -0.07 0.51
C ILE A 65 -6.57 1.16 -0.21
N ALA A 66 -7.90 1.28 -0.32
CA ALA A 66 -8.55 2.43 -0.93
C ALA A 66 -8.37 3.70 -0.08
N GLU A 67 -8.57 3.58 1.24
CA GLU A 67 -8.37 4.68 2.20
C GLU A 67 -6.90 5.14 2.22
N THR A 68 -5.98 4.19 2.26
CA THR A 68 -4.54 4.47 2.28
C THR A 68 -4.08 5.16 1.00
N ALA A 69 -4.58 4.71 -0.16
CA ALA A 69 -4.30 5.36 -1.43
C ALA A 69 -4.82 6.81 -1.48
N ALA A 70 -6.02 7.06 -0.95
CA ALA A 70 -6.62 8.39 -0.93
C ALA A 70 -5.83 9.37 -0.05
N PHE A 71 -5.49 8.98 1.19
CA PHE A 71 -4.73 9.87 2.05
C PHE A 71 -3.28 10.04 1.59
N ALA A 72 -2.64 8.97 1.08
CA ALA A 72 -1.27 9.04 0.55
C ALA A 72 -1.19 10.01 -0.63
N ALA A 73 -2.17 9.99 -1.54
CA ALA A 73 -2.23 10.95 -2.64
C ALA A 73 -2.30 12.41 -2.15
N ALA A 74 -3.16 12.70 -1.17
CA ALA A 74 -3.27 14.03 -0.57
C ALA A 74 -1.97 14.45 0.15
N GLY A 75 -1.36 13.55 0.92
CA GLY A 75 -0.09 13.79 1.60
C GLY A 75 1.05 14.08 0.63
N ILE A 76 1.19 13.29 -0.43
CA ILE A 76 2.20 13.49 -1.48
C ILE A 76 1.97 14.84 -2.18
N GLU A 77 0.73 15.21 -2.49
CA GLU A 77 0.44 16.51 -3.09
C GLU A 77 0.89 17.67 -2.20
N ILE A 78 0.62 17.59 -0.89
CA ILE A 78 1.07 18.59 0.08
C ILE A 78 2.61 18.67 0.12
N LEU A 79 3.30 17.54 0.14
CA LEU A 79 4.77 17.49 0.14
C LEU A 79 5.36 18.12 -1.12
N LEU A 80 4.79 17.82 -2.29
CA LEU A 80 5.23 18.39 -3.57
C LEU A 80 5.05 19.92 -3.60
N ARG A 81 3.92 20.44 -3.10
CA ARG A 81 3.67 21.88 -2.97
C ARG A 81 4.67 22.56 -2.02
N GLN A 82 4.98 21.93 -0.88
CA GLN A 82 5.97 22.47 0.07
C GLN A 82 7.39 22.50 -0.50
N ARG A 83 7.79 21.45 -1.24
CA ARG A 83 9.10 21.38 -1.89
C ARG A 83 9.31 22.49 -2.92
N GLN A 84 8.27 22.83 -3.69
CA GLN A 84 8.32 23.95 -4.64
C GLN A 84 8.49 25.31 -3.95
N GLY A 85 8.01 25.46 -2.71
CA GLY A 85 8.13 26.66 -1.88
C GLY A 85 9.45 26.81 -1.12
N ARG A 86 10.46 25.94 -1.34
CA ARG A 86 11.74 25.88 -0.59
C ARG A 86 11.62 25.49 0.89
N GLY A 87 10.50 24.90 1.32
CA GLY A 87 10.34 24.39 2.68
C GLY A 87 11.01 23.03 2.86
N GLU A 88 11.58 22.78 4.06
CA GLU A 88 12.05 21.44 4.44
C GLU A 88 10.85 20.52 4.68
N CYS A 89 10.59 19.59 3.75
CA CYS A 89 9.48 18.64 3.85
C CYS A 89 9.86 17.32 4.54
N ARG A 90 11.11 17.16 5.00
CA ARG A 90 11.66 15.90 5.51
C ARG A 90 10.85 15.32 6.67
N VAL A 91 10.51 16.15 7.66
CA VAL A 91 9.73 15.72 8.83
C VAL A 91 8.31 15.32 8.45
N ALA A 92 7.67 16.08 7.55
CA ALA A 92 6.34 15.75 7.05
C ALA A 92 6.35 14.45 6.21
N ALA A 93 7.38 14.25 5.40
CA ALA A 93 7.59 13.03 4.63
C ALA A 93 7.81 11.81 5.55
N ALA A 94 8.64 11.94 6.59
CA ALA A 94 8.85 10.87 7.57
C ALA A 94 7.55 10.47 8.29
N ARG A 95 6.71 11.46 8.63
CA ARG A 95 5.40 11.20 9.24
C ARG A 95 4.47 10.46 8.28
N LEU A 96 4.38 10.91 7.03
CA LEU A 96 3.58 10.23 6.01
C LEU A 96 4.07 8.80 5.75
N ALA A 97 5.39 8.60 5.68
CA ALA A 97 6.00 7.28 5.54
C ALA A 97 5.61 6.34 6.69
N ASN A 98 5.66 6.81 7.93
CA ASN A 98 5.26 6.02 9.10
C ASN A 98 3.78 5.61 9.07
N GLU A 99 2.89 6.52 8.69
CA GLU A 99 1.45 6.23 8.57
C GLU A 99 1.18 5.22 7.45
N MET A 100 1.81 5.38 6.29
CA MET A 100 1.73 4.43 5.17
C MET A 100 2.30 3.05 5.55
N ARG A 101 3.43 2.99 6.25
CA ARG A 101 4.07 1.75 6.70
C ARG A 101 3.17 0.99 7.67
N ALA A 102 2.55 1.68 8.62
CA ALA A 102 1.59 1.08 9.56
C ALA A 102 0.37 0.51 8.82
N ALA A 103 -0.21 1.26 7.89
CA ALA A 103 -1.36 0.80 7.11
C ALA A 103 -1.02 -0.41 6.22
N ILE A 104 0.15 -0.40 5.56
CA ILE A 104 0.64 -1.54 4.77
C ILE A 104 0.86 -2.78 5.65
N ALA A 105 1.44 -2.63 6.83
CA ALA A 105 1.63 -3.74 7.78
C ALA A 105 0.28 -4.34 8.22
N GLU A 106 -0.73 -3.50 8.49
CA GLU A 106 -2.09 -3.97 8.81
C GLU A 106 -2.73 -4.70 7.62
N MET A 107 -2.60 -4.19 6.39
CA MET A 107 -3.06 -4.88 5.18
C MET A 107 -2.42 -6.26 5.04
N ILE A 108 -1.10 -6.35 5.22
CA ILE A 108 -0.36 -7.62 5.15
C ILE A 108 -0.85 -8.57 6.25
N ALA A 109 -1.07 -8.09 7.48
CA ALA A 109 -1.58 -8.93 8.57
C ALA A 109 -2.98 -9.50 8.31
N LEU A 110 -3.82 -8.83 7.51
CA LEU A 110 -5.16 -9.33 7.14
C LEU A 110 -5.10 -10.53 6.19
N VAL A 111 -4.05 -10.64 5.38
CA VAL A 111 -3.94 -11.65 4.31
C VAL A 111 -2.72 -12.54 4.41
N GLY A 112 -1.79 -12.25 5.31
CA GLY A 112 -0.58 -13.03 5.54
C GLY A 112 -0.86 -14.38 6.18
N PRO A 113 0.10 -15.33 6.10
CA PRO A 113 0.02 -16.58 6.83
C PRO A 113 -0.07 -16.29 8.34
N ARG A 114 -1.03 -16.92 9.02
CA ARG A 114 -1.10 -16.93 10.49
C ARG A 114 -0.11 -17.94 11.06
#